data_AF-A0A1F2TY70-F1
#
_entry.id   AF-A0A1F2TY70-F1
#
_cell.length_a   1.000
_cell.length_b   1.000
_cell.length_c   1.000
_cell.angle_alpha   90.00
_cell.angle_beta   90.00
_cell.angle_gamma   90.00
#
_symmetry.space_group_name_H-M   'P 1'
#
loop_
_entity.id
_entity.type
_entity.pdbx_description
1 polymer ?
#
loop_
_entity_poly.entity_id
_entity_poly.type
_entity_poly.pdbx_seq_one_letter_code
_entity_poly.pdbx_strand_id
1 'polypeptide(L)'
;MTMEEVASDENLIGAFAEVARNRGAPGPDGRSIDEVRKHLDELLPVLRRHLLAGTYRPGMIRRVWIPKPGGGERGLGIPDVVDRWVQQAVHRVLSPHWEPTFHPSSHGFRPGRSCHTAIAEAKTYLEDGYEWVVDLDLEKFFDRVHHQRLVARLETKVRDRRLIALIQRMLKAKVVMPEGVVVNTDEGVPQGGPLSPLLSNIVLDELDQELSRRGHRFVRYADDENIYVRSERAGHRVMASVVQFIEKQLRLKVNQAKSAVARPEERHFVGFSLRCNPEDGTSEVFLSKRSKERIDAKIRELTPRAWGQSLRGCISALNGYLRGWLNFFGTSCTEAAVRTLHNLDAHIRRRLRALLLRQWKRRRFIVRRLIRMGARATKAWQIVYGGRKSLWALSHCSPVDRALDKAYFAKRGLFSLEHQYRELHRVVAPAQLTLALE
;
A
#
# COMPACT_ATOMS: atom_id res chain seq x y z
N MET A 1 15.06 15.91 23.07
CA MET A 1 15.78 15.06 22.10
C MET A 1 17.24 14.88 22.50
N THR A 2 17.49 13.91 23.38
CA THR A 2 18.82 13.53 23.87
C THR A 2 19.06 12.02 23.74
N MET A 3 20.31 11.59 23.86
CA MET A 3 20.64 10.17 23.92
C MET A 3 20.07 9.51 25.19
N GLU A 4 19.93 10.25 26.28
CA GLU A 4 19.35 9.76 27.54
C GLU A 4 17.88 9.36 27.37
N GLU A 5 17.09 10.15 26.63
CA GLU A 5 15.71 9.81 26.29
C GLU A 5 15.65 8.51 25.46
N VAL A 6 16.55 8.40 24.46
CA VAL A 6 16.63 7.21 23.58
C VAL A 6 16.99 5.97 24.38
N ALA A 7 17.96 6.08 25.28
CA ALA A 7 18.53 4.98 26.04
C ALA A 7 17.81 4.71 27.38
N SER A 8 16.67 5.37 27.65
CA SER A 8 15.86 5.07 28.82
C SER A 8 15.27 3.66 28.75
N ASP A 9 15.19 2.96 29.89
CA ASP A 9 14.72 1.56 29.90
C ASP A 9 13.28 1.47 29.40
N GLU A 10 12.42 2.41 29.80
CA GLU A 10 11.04 2.48 29.33
C GLU A 10 10.96 2.59 27.80
N ASN A 11 11.76 3.49 27.20
CA ASN A 11 11.75 3.67 25.76
C ASN A 11 12.34 2.46 25.02
N LEU A 12 13.45 1.90 25.51
CA LEU A 12 14.06 0.72 24.91
C LEU A 12 13.10 -0.48 25.00
N ILE A 13 12.50 -0.76 26.15
CA ILE A 13 11.54 -1.86 26.30
C ILE A 13 10.33 -1.66 25.36
N GLY A 14 9.77 -0.45 25.31
CA GLY A 14 8.66 -0.12 24.41
C GLY A 14 9.04 -0.25 22.93
N ALA A 15 10.23 0.19 22.55
CA ALA A 15 10.75 0.06 21.19
C ALA A 15 10.91 -1.41 20.78
N PHE A 16 11.43 -2.26 21.67
CA PHE A 16 11.55 -3.69 21.41
C PHE A 16 10.19 -4.34 21.21
N ALA A 17 9.20 -4.01 22.05
CA ALA A 17 7.84 -4.54 21.94
C ALA A 17 7.21 -4.22 20.58
N GLU A 18 7.43 -3.01 20.05
CA GLU A 18 6.96 -2.63 18.72
C GLU A 18 7.65 -3.41 17.60
N VAL A 19 8.97 -3.58 17.66
CA VAL A 19 9.73 -4.39 16.69
C VAL A 19 9.29 -5.84 16.75
N ALA A 20 9.06 -6.37 17.95
CA ALA A 20 8.60 -7.73 18.18
C ALA A 20 7.23 -8.02 17.57
N ARG A 21 6.31 -7.05 17.64
CA ARG A 21 4.96 -7.16 17.06
C ARG A 21 4.98 -7.33 15.54
N ASN A 22 5.99 -6.78 14.86
CA ASN A 22 6.11 -6.83 13.40
C ASN A 22 6.53 -8.21 12.85
N ARG A 23 7.05 -9.11 13.70
CA ARG A 23 7.50 -10.47 13.31
C ARG A 23 8.39 -10.50 12.06
N GLY A 24 9.24 -9.47 11.92
CA GLY A 24 10.12 -9.31 10.77
C GLY A 24 11.21 -10.37 10.69
N ALA A 25 11.63 -10.70 9.48
CA ALA A 25 12.73 -11.63 9.22
C ALA A 25 14.07 -11.17 9.87
N PRO A 26 14.99 -12.10 10.17
CA PRO A 26 16.31 -11.75 10.68
C PRO A 26 17.14 -10.94 9.68
N GLY A 27 18.09 -10.16 10.22
CA GLY A 27 19.12 -9.46 9.44
C GLY A 27 20.27 -10.40 9.05
N PRO A 28 21.44 -9.86 8.64
CA PRO A 28 22.62 -10.66 8.35
C PRO A 28 23.13 -11.51 9.52
N ASP A 29 22.91 -11.10 10.77
CA ASP A 29 23.35 -11.85 11.97
C ASP A 29 22.59 -13.16 12.22
N GLY A 30 21.49 -13.38 11.47
CA GLY A 30 20.64 -14.56 11.58
C GLY A 30 19.77 -14.61 12.84
N ARG A 31 19.91 -13.66 13.77
CA ARG A 31 19.22 -13.70 15.06
C ARG A 31 17.75 -13.34 14.88
N SER A 32 16.89 -14.23 15.38
CA SER A 32 15.44 -14.00 15.32
C SER A 32 14.97 -13.06 16.43
N ILE A 33 13.77 -12.49 16.27
CA ILE A 33 13.12 -11.69 17.32
C ILE A 33 12.95 -12.49 18.61
N ASP A 34 12.59 -13.78 18.50
CA ASP A 34 12.36 -14.63 19.67
C ASP A 34 13.66 -14.96 20.40
N GLU A 35 14.76 -15.10 19.67
CA GLU A 35 16.10 -15.28 20.25
C GLU A 35 16.57 -14.03 21.01
N VAL A 36 16.40 -12.84 20.42
CA VAL A 36 16.71 -11.57 21.09
C VAL A 36 15.82 -11.37 22.32
N ARG A 37 14.53 -11.76 22.25
CA ARG A 37 13.62 -11.68 23.40
C ARG A 37 14.08 -12.55 24.58
N LYS A 38 14.62 -13.74 24.32
CA LYS A 38 15.12 -14.64 25.38
C LYS A 38 16.31 -14.06 26.15
N HIS A 39 17.12 -13.24 25.50
CA HIS A 39 18.32 -12.62 26.09
C HIS A 39 18.12 -11.14 26.40
N LEU A 40 16.85 -10.67 26.49
CA LEU A 40 16.54 -9.25 26.61
C LEU A 40 17.14 -8.64 27.88
N ASP A 41 17.06 -9.36 29.00
CA ASP A 41 17.55 -8.91 30.31
C ASP A 41 19.08 -8.73 30.34
N GLU A 42 19.81 -9.48 29.53
CA GLU A 42 21.26 -9.37 29.38
C GLU A 42 21.64 -8.28 28.36
N LEU A 43 20.89 -8.19 27.25
CA LEU A 43 21.17 -7.27 26.16
C LEU A 43 20.81 -5.81 26.49
N LEU A 44 19.72 -5.58 27.23
CA LEU A 44 19.21 -4.24 27.51
C LEU A 44 20.25 -3.37 28.27
N PRO A 45 20.85 -3.81 29.39
CA PRO A 45 21.83 -2.99 30.13
C PRO A 45 23.09 -2.71 29.29
N VAL A 46 23.53 -3.71 28.52
CA VAL A 46 24.70 -3.59 27.63
C VAL A 46 24.42 -2.57 26.53
N LEU A 47 23.28 -2.69 25.86
CA LEU A 47 22.85 -1.78 24.80
C LEU A 47 22.76 -0.34 25.31
N ARG A 48 22.10 -0.14 26.46
CA ARG A 48 21.99 1.17 27.11
C ARG A 48 23.36 1.80 27.36
N ARG A 49 24.30 1.04 27.93
CA ARG A 49 25.67 1.52 28.18
C ARG A 49 26.36 1.96 26.88
N HIS A 50 26.24 1.17 25.81
CA HIS A 50 26.84 1.50 24.51
C HIS A 50 26.20 2.73 23.84
N LEU A 51 24.90 2.93 24.00
CA LEU A 51 24.18 4.11 23.49
C LEU A 51 24.63 5.37 24.22
N LEU A 52 24.59 5.36 25.56
CA LEU A 52 24.98 6.51 26.39
C LEU A 52 26.45 6.90 26.20
N ALA A 53 27.34 5.91 26.09
CA ALA A 53 28.76 6.12 25.81
C ALA A 53 29.03 6.53 24.34
N GLY A 54 28.03 6.47 23.45
CA GLY A 54 28.20 6.76 22.03
C GLY A 54 29.08 5.74 21.28
N THR A 55 29.31 4.56 21.86
CA THR A 55 30.17 3.51 21.30
C THR A 55 29.41 2.49 20.46
N TYR A 56 28.07 2.50 20.48
CA TYR A 56 27.25 1.63 19.64
C TYR A 56 27.64 1.75 18.16
N ARG A 57 27.74 0.59 17.50
CA ARG A 57 28.02 0.43 16.07
C ARG A 57 26.94 -0.46 15.47
N PRO A 58 26.14 0.06 14.52
CA PRO A 58 25.16 -0.76 13.82
C PRO A 58 25.83 -1.92 13.07
N GLY A 59 25.10 -3.02 12.95
CA GLY A 59 25.47 -4.16 12.14
C GLY A 59 25.34 -3.87 10.64
N MET A 60 25.35 -4.94 9.85
CA MET A 60 25.13 -4.84 8.41
C MET A 60 23.64 -4.96 8.08
N ILE A 61 23.26 -4.55 6.87
CA ILE A 61 21.88 -4.61 6.38
C ILE A 61 21.77 -5.67 5.30
N ARG A 62 20.83 -6.61 5.43
CA ARG A 62 20.59 -7.64 4.41
C ARG A 62 19.73 -7.09 3.29
N ARG A 63 20.19 -7.17 2.04
CA ARG A 63 19.39 -6.79 0.86
C ARG A 63 18.48 -7.94 0.44
N VAL A 64 17.21 -7.63 0.19
CA VAL A 64 16.21 -8.55 -0.35
C VAL A 64 15.50 -7.88 -1.52
N TRP A 65 15.49 -8.55 -2.68
CA TRP A 65 14.78 -8.06 -3.86
C TRP A 65 13.32 -8.49 -3.82
N ILE A 66 12.43 -7.51 -3.90
CA ILE A 66 10.98 -7.72 -3.99
C ILE A 66 10.51 -7.29 -5.39
N PRO A 67 9.85 -8.16 -6.17
CA PRO A 67 9.37 -7.80 -7.49
C PRO A 67 8.32 -6.69 -7.41
N LYS A 68 8.49 -5.65 -8.25
CA LYS A 68 7.49 -4.58 -8.36
C LYS A 68 6.36 -5.02 -9.30
N PRO A 69 5.09 -4.67 -9.00
CA PRO A 69 3.96 -5.02 -9.86
C PRO A 69 3.96 -4.38 -11.26
N GLY A 70 4.92 -3.52 -11.60
CA GLY A 70 5.05 -2.89 -12.92
C GLY A 70 6.35 -3.25 -13.65
N GLY A 71 7.04 -4.31 -13.20
CA GLY A 71 8.39 -4.65 -13.65
C GLY A 71 9.48 -4.01 -12.79
N GLY A 72 10.66 -4.62 -12.79
CA GLY A 72 11.79 -4.27 -11.94
C GLY A 72 11.67 -4.76 -10.50
N GLU A 73 12.68 -4.45 -9.70
CA GLU A 73 12.80 -4.91 -8.32
C GLU A 73 12.86 -3.73 -7.34
N ARG A 74 12.40 -3.96 -6.11
CA ARG A 74 12.55 -3.07 -4.96
C ARG A 74 13.51 -3.75 -3.99
N GLY A 75 14.66 -3.14 -3.75
CA GLY A 75 15.64 -3.64 -2.79
C GLY A 75 15.27 -3.23 -1.37
N LEU A 76 14.70 -4.13 -0.59
CA LEU A 76 14.49 -3.94 0.85
C LEU A 76 15.81 -4.19 1.58
N GLY A 77 16.21 -3.27 2.46
CA GLY A 77 17.28 -3.46 3.43
C GLY A 77 16.70 -3.86 4.79
N ILE A 78 17.06 -5.06 5.26
CA ILE A 78 16.62 -5.60 6.55
C ILE A 78 17.80 -5.51 7.52
N PRO A 79 17.80 -4.57 8.48
CA PRO A 79 18.81 -4.50 9.54
C PRO A 79 18.65 -5.66 10.52
N ASP A 80 19.69 -5.90 11.34
CA ASP A 80 19.61 -6.84 12.46
C ASP A 80 18.51 -6.44 13.46
N VAL A 81 18.03 -7.41 14.25
CA VAL A 81 16.93 -7.17 15.20
C VAL A 81 17.30 -6.08 16.21
N VAL A 82 18.54 -6.11 16.70
CA VAL A 82 19.06 -5.09 17.64
C VAL A 82 19.13 -3.72 16.97
N ASP A 83 19.55 -3.64 15.70
CA ASP A 83 19.55 -2.38 14.97
C ASP A 83 18.15 -1.82 14.76
N ARG A 84 17.17 -2.67 14.44
CA ARG A 84 15.76 -2.26 14.34
C ARG A 84 15.24 -1.78 15.69
N TRP A 85 15.65 -2.42 16.78
CA TRP A 85 15.31 -2.01 18.13
C TRP A 85 15.84 -0.61 18.44
N VAL A 86 17.12 -0.34 18.19
CA VAL A 86 17.70 1.00 18.38
C VAL A 86 17.05 2.02 17.44
N GLN A 87 16.83 1.68 16.17
CA GLN A 87 16.14 2.56 15.22
C GLN A 87 14.73 2.91 15.69
N GLN A 88 13.99 1.96 16.26
CA GLN A 88 12.66 2.21 16.81
C GLN A 88 12.73 3.10 18.06
N ALA A 89 13.73 2.90 18.93
CA ALA A 89 13.92 3.74 20.11
C ALA A 89 14.24 5.19 19.73
N VAL A 90 15.07 5.37 18.70
CA VAL A 90 15.36 6.68 18.10
C VAL A 90 14.09 7.28 17.49
N HIS A 91 13.34 6.50 16.70
CA HIS A 91 12.08 6.94 16.09
C HIS A 91 11.07 7.43 17.15
N ARG A 92 10.88 6.70 18.24
CA ARG A 92 9.97 7.07 19.35
C ARG A 92 10.33 8.42 19.98
N VAL A 93 11.62 8.75 20.06
CA VAL A 93 12.08 10.04 20.59
C VAL A 93 11.95 11.16 19.55
N LEU A 94 12.30 10.93 18.29
CA LEU A 94 12.23 11.99 17.27
C LEU A 94 10.80 12.31 16.84
N SER A 95 9.95 11.31 16.66
CA SER A 95 8.62 11.49 16.04
C SER A 95 7.74 12.54 16.71
N PRO A 96 7.60 12.60 18.05
CA PRO A 96 6.79 13.63 18.72
C PRO A 96 7.24 15.08 18.45
N HIS A 97 8.51 15.30 18.12
CA HIS A 97 9.06 16.64 17.84
C HIS A 97 9.01 17.04 16.36
N TRP A 98 8.93 16.06 15.46
CA TRP A 98 8.87 16.28 14.01
C TRP A 98 7.45 16.23 13.46
N GLU A 99 6.63 15.31 13.98
CA GLU A 99 5.27 15.09 13.51
C GLU A 99 4.40 16.35 13.49
N PRO A 100 4.41 17.23 14.52
CA PRO A 100 3.63 18.47 14.51
C PRO A 100 4.12 19.51 13.49
N THR A 101 5.35 19.37 12.98
CA THR A 101 5.93 20.33 12.02
C THR A 101 5.72 19.96 10.57
N PHE A 102 5.37 18.70 10.28
CA PHE A 102 5.09 18.28 8.90
C PHE A 102 3.81 18.91 8.37
N HIS A 103 3.85 19.33 7.11
CA HIS A 103 2.72 19.94 6.43
C HIS A 103 1.46 19.05 6.48
N PRO A 104 0.25 19.60 6.69
CA PRO A 104 -0.98 18.81 6.78
C PRO A 104 -1.28 17.92 5.56
N SER A 105 -0.88 18.36 4.37
CA SER A 105 -1.04 17.63 3.09
C SER A 105 -0.03 16.50 2.87
N SER A 106 0.85 16.24 3.84
CA SER A 106 1.72 15.06 3.86
C SER A 106 1.04 13.94 4.64
N HIS A 107 0.79 12.80 4.00
CA HIS A 107 0.05 11.68 4.60
C HIS A 107 0.89 10.41 4.78
N GLY A 108 1.96 10.26 4.02
CA GLY A 108 2.75 9.03 4.01
C GLY A 108 3.47 8.80 5.33
N PHE A 109 3.36 7.59 5.88
CA PHE A 109 4.09 7.14 7.09
C PHE A 109 3.85 7.97 8.36
N ARG A 110 2.70 8.63 8.47
CA ARG A 110 2.37 9.48 9.63
C ARG A 110 1.23 8.89 10.46
N PRO A 111 1.26 9.03 11.80
CA PRO A 111 0.16 8.59 12.66
C PRO A 111 -1.13 9.34 12.33
N GLY A 112 -2.26 8.63 12.31
CA GLY A 112 -3.57 9.21 11.98
C GLY A 112 -3.74 9.60 10.50
N ARG A 113 -2.74 9.36 9.64
CA ARG A 113 -2.80 9.60 8.20
C ARG A 113 -2.74 8.28 7.44
N SER A 114 -3.41 8.24 6.29
CA SER A 114 -3.51 7.05 5.44
C SER A 114 -3.72 7.42 3.97
N CYS A 115 -3.68 6.43 3.08
CA CYS A 115 -4.05 6.62 1.68
C CYS A 115 -5.46 7.23 1.56
N HIS A 116 -6.39 6.85 2.44
CA HIS A 116 -7.76 7.36 2.43
C HIS A 116 -7.81 8.86 2.74
N THR A 117 -7.01 9.33 3.70
CA THR A 117 -6.93 10.77 4.03
C THR A 117 -6.33 11.57 2.87
N ALA A 118 -5.35 11.02 2.16
CA ALA A 118 -4.75 11.66 0.99
C ALA A 118 -5.77 11.76 -0.17
N ILE A 119 -6.53 10.69 -0.40
CA ILE A 119 -7.58 10.67 -1.43
C ILE A 119 -8.73 11.62 -1.08
N ALA A 120 -9.11 11.72 0.20
CA ALA A 120 -10.13 12.67 0.62
C ALA A 120 -9.71 14.13 0.37
N GLU A 121 -8.46 14.48 0.65
CA GLU A 121 -7.93 15.83 0.38
C GLU A 121 -7.83 16.10 -1.13
N ALA A 122 -7.30 15.14 -1.90
CA ALA A 122 -7.25 15.22 -3.36
C ALA A 122 -8.64 15.42 -3.98
N LYS A 123 -9.65 14.75 -3.42
CA LYS A 123 -11.05 14.88 -3.85
C LYS A 123 -11.54 16.31 -3.68
N THR A 124 -11.29 16.95 -2.53
CA THR A 124 -11.68 18.33 -2.28
C THR A 124 -11.06 19.31 -3.29
N TYR A 125 -9.78 19.14 -3.64
CA TYR A 125 -9.15 20.00 -4.65
C TYR A 125 -9.78 19.88 -6.03
N LEU A 126 -10.26 18.70 -6.39
CA LEU A 126 -10.97 18.51 -7.66
C LEU A 126 -12.35 19.16 -7.65
N GLU A 127 -13.07 19.07 -6.54
CA GLU A 127 -14.36 19.75 -6.32
C GLU A 127 -14.21 21.28 -6.31
N ASP A 128 -13.05 21.80 -5.88
CA ASP A 128 -12.68 23.22 -5.97
C ASP A 128 -12.26 23.70 -7.39
N GLY A 129 -12.36 22.82 -8.39
CA GLY A 129 -12.07 23.12 -9.80
C GLY A 129 -10.61 23.01 -10.23
N TYR A 130 -9.76 22.30 -9.46
CA TYR A 130 -8.36 22.04 -9.84
C TYR A 130 -8.22 20.75 -10.66
N GLU A 131 -8.80 20.75 -11.86
CA GLU A 131 -9.01 19.55 -12.68
C GLU A 131 -7.78 18.98 -13.40
N TRP A 132 -6.59 19.52 -13.15
CA TRP A 132 -5.32 19.05 -13.70
C TRP A 132 -4.37 18.69 -12.57
N VAL A 133 -3.63 17.60 -12.74
CA VAL A 133 -2.63 17.16 -11.76
C VAL A 133 -1.24 17.16 -12.38
N VAL A 134 -0.28 17.68 -11.62
CA VAL A 134 1.14 17.48 -11.83
C VAL A 134 1.56 16.33 -10.93
N ASP A 135 1.70 15.15 -11.52
CA ASP A 135 2.13 13.93 -10.83
C ASP A 135 3.66 13.84 -10.91
N LEU A 136 4.31 13.84 -9.74
CA LEU A 136 5.76 13.83 -9.55
C LEU A 136 6.19 12.53 -8.90
N ASP A 137 7.02 11.76 -9.61
CA ASP A 137 7.68 10.54 -9.10
C ASP A 137 9.19 10.81 -8.97
N LEU A 138 9.76 10.46 -7.82
CA LEU A 138 11.21 10.59 -7.56
C LEU A 138 11.96 9.31 -7.97
N GLU A 139 13.07 9.46 -8.69
CA GLU A 139 13.85 8.31 -9.16
C GLU A 139 14.64 7.68 -8.02
N LYS A 140 14.26 6.46 -7.61
CA LYS A 140 14.93 5.69 -6.55
C LYS A 140 15.15 6.55 -5.29
N PHE A 141 14.14 7.30 -4.87
CA PHE A 141 14.23 8.30 -3.79
C PHE A 141 15.02 7.82 -2.57
N PHE A 142 14.65 6.69 -1.99
CA PHE A 142 15.33 6.15 -0.81
C PHE A 142 16.79 5.81 -1.07
N ASP A 143 17.21 5.45 -2.28
CA ASP A 143 18.60 5.15 -2.57
C ASP A 143 19.45 6.42 -2.80
N ARG A 144 18.83 7.57 -3.10
CA ARG A 144 19.50 8.84 -3.47
C ARG A 144 19.48 9.92 -2.41
N VAL A 145 19.00 9.63 -1.19
CA VAL A 145 18.95 10.64 -0.11
C VAL A 145 20.36 11.04 0.31
N HIS A 146 20.70 12.32 0.17
CA HIS A 146 22.03 12.83 0.50
C HIS A 146 22.23 12.97 2.02
N HIS A 147 23.10 12.15 2.61
CA HIS A 147 23.27 12.06 4.07
C HIS A 147 23.62 13.39 4.75
N GLN A 148 24.55 14.17 4.18
CA GLN A 148 24.97 15.44 4.81
C GLN A 148 23.81 16.45 4.91
N ARG A 149 22.90 16.47 3.93
CA ARG A 149 21.73 17.36 3.95
C ARG A 149 20.74 16.91 5.02
N LEU A 150 20.44 15.62 5.05
CA LEU A 150 19.56 15.03 6.06
C LEU A 150 20.09 15.30 7.48
N VAL A 151 21.39 15.13 7.69
CA VAL A 151 22.03 15.43 8.98
C VAL A 151 21.91 16.91 9.31
N ALA A 152 22.25 17.81 8.40
CA ALA A 152 22.14 19.25 8.63
C ALA A 152 20.71 19.66 9.01
N ARG A 153 19.70 19.02 8.38
CA ARG A 153 18.28 19.22 8.74
C ARG A 153 17.97 18.70 10.14
N LEU A 154 18.48 17.53 10.52
CA LEU A 154 18.31 16.98 11.88
C LEU A 154 18.94 17.88 12.94
N GLU A 155 20.13 18.43 12.67
CA GLU A 155 20.88 19.32 13.59
C GLU A 155 20.15 20.64 13.90
N THR A 156 19.16 21.03 13.09
CA THR A 156 18.32 22.20 13.38
C THR A 156 17.49 22.04 14.66
N LYS A 157 17.09 20.81 15.00
CA LYS A 157 16.28 20.50 16.17
C LYS A 157 16.98 19.60 17.20
N VAL A 158 17.85 18.70 16.75
CA VAL A 158 18.58 17.76 17.61
C VAL A 158 19.93 18.38 17.97
N ARG A 159 20.11 18.75 19.25
CA ARG A 159 21.37 19.33 19.74
C ARG A 159 22.37 18.29 20.24
N ASP A 160 21.92 17.10 20.61
CA ASP A 160 22.80 16.02 21.09
C ASP A 160 23.62 15.42 19.94
N ARG A 161 24.93 15.68 19.94
CA ARG A 161 25.87 15.19 18.92
C ARG A 161 26.00 13.66 18.91
N ARG A 162 25.80 12.97 20.04
CA ARG A 162 25.85 11.50 20.10
C ARG A 162 24.69 10.89 19.31
N LEU A 163 23.51 11.50 19.41
CA LEU A 163 22.32 11.05 18.69
C LEU A 163 22.47 11.27 17.18
N ILE A 164 22.97 12.43 16.77
CA ILE A 164 23.31 12.69 15.36
C ILE A 164 24.34 11.68 14.84
N ALA A 165 25.41 11.44 15.60
CA ALA A 165 26.44 10.47 15.22
C ALA A 165 25.89 9.03 15.11
N LEU A 166 24.93 8.65 15.96
CA LEU A 166 24.25 7.36 15.88
C LEU A 166 23.45 7.22 14.58
N ILE A 167 22.63 8.23 14.25
CA ILE A 167 21.84 8.23 13.00
C ILE A 167 22.76 8.17 11.78
N GLN A 168 23.85 8.96 11.78
CA GLN A 168 24.86 8.92 10.71
C GLN A 168 25.47 7.53 10.53
N ARG A 169 25.81 6.83 11.62
CA ARG A 169 26.35 5.46 11.54
C ARG A 169 25.32 4.48 10.99
N MET A 170 24.05 4.63 11.34
CA MET A 170 22.96 3.80 10.81
C MET A 170 22.77 4.01 9.31
N LEU A 171 22.88 5.25 8.82
CA LEU A 171 22.79 5.58 7.40
C LEU A 171 23.97 5.02 6.59
N LYS A 172 25.17 4.98 7.20
CA LYS A 172 26.39 4.45 6.59
C LYS A 172 26.60 2.94 6.80
N ALA A 173 25.62 2.25 7.40
CA ALA A 173 25.71 0.81 7.60
C ALA A 173 25.88 0.09 6.25
N LYS A 174 26.80 -0.89 6.22
CA LYS A 174 27.11 -1.64 5.00
C LYS A 174 25.96 -2.57 4.65
N VAL A 175 25.76 -2.80 3.36
CA VAL A 175 24.70 -3.66 2.84
C VAL A 175 25.28 -4.96 2.31
N VAL A 176 24.75 -6.09 2.77
CA VAL A 176 25.06 -7.43 2.27
C VAL A 176 24.08 -7.77 1.15
N MET A 177 24.60 -7.95 -0.06
CA MET A 177 23.83 -8.33 -1.24
C MET A 177 23.48 -9.83 -1.19
N PRO A 178 22.43 -10.30 -1.91
CA PRO A 178 22.07 -11.72 -1.94
C PRO A 178 23.20 -12.67 -2.35
N GLU A 179 24.12 -12.19 -3.19
CA GLU A 179 25.34 -12.87 -3.65
C GLU A 179 26.48 -12.88 -2.62
N GLY A 180 26.28 -12.29 -1.44
CA GLY A 180 27.27 -12.24 -0.36
C GLY A 180 28.25 -11.07 -0.45
N VAL A 181 28.18 -10.25 -1.51
CA VAL A 181 29.01 -9.05 -1.65
C VAL A 181 28.58 -7.98 -0.66
N VAL A 182 29.55 -7.39 0.05
CA VAL A 182 29.33 -6.30 1.00
C VAL A 182 29.61 -4.96 0.30
N VAL A 183 28.63 -4.08 0.29
CA VAL A 183 28.67 -2.78 -0.39
C VAL A 183 28.60 -1.66 0.65
N ASN A 184 29.40 -0.61 0.46
CA ASN A 184 29.33 0.60 1.28
C ASN A 184 28.13 1.46 0.87
N THR A 185 27.59 2.21 1.82
CA THR A 185 26.43 3.09 1.59
C THR A 185 26.87 4.55 1.67
N ASP A 186 27.05 5.18 0.52
CA ASP A 186 27.46 6.59 0.42
C ASP A 186 26.25 7.56 0.37
N GLU A 187 25.12 7.08 -0.14
CA GLU A 187 23.84 7.79 -0.21
C GLU A 187 22.67 6.85 0.09
N GLY A 188 21.53 7.44 0.44
CA GLY A 188 20.26 6.76 0.66
C GLY A 188 19.93 6.45 2.12
N VAL A 189 18.69 6.00 2.33
CA VAL A 189 18.13 5.55 3.60
C VAL A 189 17.63 4.11 3.39
N PRO A 190 18.02 3.15 4.24
CA PRO A 190 17.67 1.74 4.02
C PRO A 190 16.16 1.52 4.08
N GLN A 191 15.57 1.08 2.97
CA GLN A 191 14.14 0.72 2.91
C GLN A 191 13.90 -0.51 3.78
N GLY A 192 13.24 -0.36 4.94
CA GLY A 192 12.97 -1.46 5.87
C GLY A 192 13.44 -1.21 7.30
N GLY A 193 14.25 -0.17 7.51
CA GLY A 193 14.53 0.35 8.86
C GLY A 193 13.33 1.08 9.45
N PRO A 194 12.98 0.91 10.74
CA PRO A 194 11.85 1.63 11.34
C PRO A 194 12.00 3.15 11.39
N LEU A 195 13.24 3.65 11.39
CA LEU A 195 13.54 5.09 11.39
C LEU A 195 13.42 5.71 9.98
N SER A 196 13.61 4.90 8.94
CA SER A 196 13.69 5.35 7.55
C SER A 196 12.49 6.17 7.06
N PRO A 197 11.24 5.81 7.38
CA PRO A 197 10.07 6.59 6.95
C PRO A 197 10.03 8.01 7.51
N LEU A 198 10.42 8.19 8.78
CA LEU A 198 10.51 9.51 9.40
C LEU A 198 11.58 10.35 8.71
N LEU A 199 12.77 9.78 8.48
CA LEU A 199 13.87 10.46 7.80
C LEU A 199 13.47 10.89 6.37
N SER A 200 12.75 10.05 5.64
CA SER A 200 12.23 10.44 4.33
C SER A 200 11.27 11.63 4.39
N ASN A 201 10.39 11.68 5.39
CA ASN A 201 9.49 12.80 5.56
C ASN A 201 10.22 14.08 5.95
N ILE A 202 11.29 14.00 6.75
CA ILE A 202 12.14 15.16 7.09
C ILE A 202 12.79 15.77 5.85
N VAL A 203 13.24 14.94 4.89
CA VAL A 203 13.82 15.43 3.63
C VAL A 203 12.75 16.09 2.75
N LEU A 204 11.58 15.45 2.62
CA LEU A 204 10.52 15.93 1.73
C LEU A 204 9.67 17.06 2.33
N ASP A 205 9.75 17.29 3.64
CA ASP A 205 9.12 18.46 4.29
C ASP A 205 9.63 19.78 3.68
N GLU A 206 10.90 19.87 3.27
CA GLU A 206 11.42 21.06 2.57
C GLU A 206 10.65 21.33 1.25
N LEU A 207 10.24 20.28 0.54
CA LEU A 207 9.39 20.41 -0.65
C LEU A 207 7.98 20.86 -0.26
N ASP A 208 7.38 20.24 0.76
CA ASP A 208 6.03 20.55 1.22
C ASP A 208 5.90 22.03 1.61
N GLN A 209 6.86 22.53 2.40
CA GLN A 209 6.86 23.92 2.84
C GLN A 209 7.05 24.88 1.66
N GLU A 210 7.88 24.53 0.67
CA GLU A 210 8.08 25.34 -0.53
C GLU A 210 6.82 25.39 -1.41
N LEU A 211 6.12 24.25 -1.57
CA LEU A 211 4.85 24.21 -2.30
C LEU A 211 3.77 25.04 -1.58
N SER A 212 3.70 24.94 -0.27
CA SER A 212 2.80 25.72 0.57
C SER A 212 3.10 27.23 0.46
N ARG A 213 4.38 27.62 0.55
CA ARG A 213 4.84 29.01 0.38
C ARG A 213 4.48 29.59 -0.99
N ARG A 214 4.47 28.76 -2.03
CA ARG A 214 4.04 29.12 -3.39
C ARG A 214 2.51 29.16 -3.58
N GLY A 215 1.75 28.77 -2.57
CA GLY A 215 0.28 28.71 -2.61
C GLY A 215 -0.27 27.59 -3.48
N HIS A 216 0.49 26.51 -3.68
CA HIS A 216 0.03 25.35 -4.44
C HIS A 216 -0.86 24.43 -3.60
N ARG A 217 -1.85 23.81 -4.25
CA ARG A 217 -2.67 22.74 -3.66
C ARG A 217 -2.01 21.42 -3.99
N PHE A 218 -1.62 20.64 -3.01
CA PHE A 218 -0.90 19.40 -3.25
C PHE A 218 -1.27 18.34 -2.23
N VAL A 219 -0.99 17.09 -2.56
CA VAL A 219 -1.13 15.95 -1.66
C VAL A 219 0.09 15.06 -1.84
N ARG A 220 0.80 14.81 -0.73
CA ARG A 220 1.96 13.92 -0.71
C ARG A 220 1.66 12.63 0.01
N TYR A 221 1.99 11.50 -0.61
CA TYR A 221 2.05 10.21 0.06
C TYR A 221 3.42 9.56 -0.16
N ALA A 222 4.28 9.65 0.86
CA ALA A 222 5.66 9.21 0.79
C ALA A 222 6.42 9.96 -0.32
N ASP A 223 6.83 9.24 -1.38
CA ASP A 223 7.51 9.75 -2.58
C ASP A 223 6.56 10.12 -3.72
N ASP A 224 5.29 9.69 -3.67
CA ASP A 224 4.26 10.06 -4.65
C ASP A 224 3.72 11.46 -4.29
N GLU A 225 3.98 12.45 -5.15
CA GLU A 225 3.61 13.86 -4.96
C GLU A 225 2.66 14.33 -6.07
N ASN A 226 1.48 14.82 -5.70
CA ASN A 226 0.49 15.32 -6.66
C ASN A 226 0.16 16.79 -6.39
N ILE A 227 0.40 17.67 -7.36
CA ILE A 227 0.04 19.08 -7.28
C ILE A 227 -1.16 19.36 -8.19
N TYR A 228 -2.24 19.90 -7.62
CA TYR A 228 -3.48 20.17 -8.31
C TYR A 228 -3.52 21.61 -8.83
N VAL A 229 -3.85 21.78 -10.10
CA VAL A 229 -3.86 23.06 -10.82
C VAL A 229 -5.11 23.17 -11.69
N ARG A 230 -5.49 24.41 -12.05
CA ARG A 230 -6.71 24.66 -12.84
C ARG A 230 -6.56 24.49 -14.36
N SER A 231 -5.34 24.50 -14.88
CA SER A 231 -5.08 24.36 -16.31
C SER A 231 -3.79 23.61 -16.60
N GLU A 232 -3.75 22.93 -17.73
CA GLU A 232 -2.58 22.21 -18.24
C GLU A 232 -1.34 23.11 -18.35
N ARG A 233 -1.51 24.32 -18.91
CA ARG A 233 -0.44 25.32 -19.03
C ARG A 233 0.15 25.69 -17.67
N ALA A 234 -0.70 25.87 -16.65
CA ALA A 234 -0.23 26.11 -15.29
C ALA A 234 0.53 24.88 -14.74
N GLY A 235 0.05 23.67 -15.04
CA GLY A 235 0.71 22.42 -14.68
C GLY A 235 2.13 22.32 -15.23
N HIS A 236 2.34 22.56 -16.52
CA HIS A 236 3.69 22.50 -17.11
C HIS A 236 4.64 23.54 -16.50
N ARG A 237 4.14 24.75 -16.21
CA ARG A 237 4.91 25.80 -15.55
C ARG A 237 5.33 25.39 -14.13
N VAL A 238 4.39 24.84 -13.35
CA VAL A 238 4.64 24.36 -11.99
C VAL A 238 5.62 23.19 -12.01
N MET A 239 5.39 22.21 -12.89
CA MET A 239 6.26 21.04 -13.09
C MET A 239 7.72 21.46 -13.31
N ALA A 240 7.99 22.35 -14.27
CA ALA A 240 9.35 22.80 -14.56
C ALA A 240 10.01 23.48 -13.34
N SER A 241 9.27 24.35 -12.64
CA SER A 241 9.78 25.07 -11.47
C SER A 241 10.04 24.15 -10.27
N VAL A 242 9.17 23.17 -10.03
CA VAL A 242 9.30 22.22 -8.92
C VAL A 242 10.41 21.21 -9.19
N VAL A 243 10.54 20.71 -10.43
CA VAL A 243 11.68 19.86 -10.84
C VAL A 243 13.00 20.57 -10.59
N GLN A 244 13.12 21.83 -10.99
CA GLN A 244 14.33 22.61 -10.74
C GLN A 244 14.65 22.73 -9.24
N PHE A 245 13.63 22.92 -8.39
CA PHE A 245 13.82 22.97 -6.94
C PHE A 245 14.28 21.62 -6.38
N ILE A 246 13.64 20.51 -6.77
CA ILE A 246 14.01 19.16 -6.32
C ILE A 246 15.45 18.82 -6.72
N GLU A 247 15.84 19.10 -7.96
CA GLU A 247 17.16 18.75 -8.48
C GLU A 247 18.27 19.65 -7.94
N LYS A 248 18.05 20.97 -7.89
CA LYS A 248 19.10 21.91 -7.45
C LYS A 248 19.16 22.06 -5.94
N GLN A 249 18.00 22.23 -5.30
CA GLN A 249 17.94 22.44 -3.86
C GLN A 249 18.01 21.10 -3.15
N LEU A 250 17.08 20.17 -3.34
CA LEU A 250 17.07 18.91 -2.57
C LEU A 250 18.17 17.91 -2.98
N ARG A 251 18.80 18.12 -4.15
CA ARG A 251 19.77 17.18 -4.77
C ARG A 251 19.18 15.80 -5.02
N LEU A 252 17.89 15.75 -5.34
CA LEU A 252 17.17 14.52 -5.69
C LEU A 252 16.88 14.51 -7.18
N LYS A 253 16.69 13.33 -7.78
CA LYS A 253 16.41 13.19 -9.21
C LYS A 253 14.94 12.87 -9.45
N VAL A 254 14.30 13.60 -10.37
CA VAL A 254 12.91 13.33 -10.76
C VAL A 254 12.88 12.29 -11.88
N ASN A 255 11.93 11.35 -11.78
CA ASN A 255 11.71 10.35 -12.80
C ASN A 255 10.81 10.89 -13.91
N GLN A 256 11.42 11.53 -14.91
CA GLN A 256 10.69 12.16 -16.02
C GLN A 256 9.80 11.18 -16.83
N ALA A 257 10.12 9.88 -16.84
CA ALA A 257 9.30 8.89 -17.54
C ALA A 257 7.99 8.58 -16.81
N LYS A 258 7.94 8.80 -15.49
CA LYS A 258 6.72 8.61 -14.70
C LYS A 258 6.03 9.91 -14.38
N SER A 259 6.76 11.00 -14.18
CA SER A 259 6.18 12.30 -13.86
C SER A 259 5.49 12.91 -15.08
N ALA A 260 4.29 13.46 -14.91
CA ALA A 260 3.53 14.05 -16.02
C ALA A 260 2.50 15.06 -15.53
N VAL A 261 2.13 15.98 -16.42
CA VAL A 261 0.93 16.81 -16.28
C VAL A 261 -0.19 16.10 -17.03
N ALA A 262 -1.29 15.80 -16.36
CA ALA A 262 -2.38 15.02 -16.94
C ALA A 262 -3.71 15.32 -16.25
N ARG A 263 -4.79 14.73 -16.80
CA ARG A 263 -6.05 14.66 -16.09
C ARG A 263 -5.93 13.65 -14.93
N PRO A 264 -6.49 13.95 -13.75
CA PRO A 264 -6.45 13.06 -12.57
C PRO A 264 -6.97 11.64 -12.83
N GLU A 265 -7.89 11.47 -13.78
CA GLU A 265 -8.48 10.17 -14.11
C GLU A 265 -7.49 9.24 -14.83
N GLU A 266 -6.49 9.81 -15.52
CA GLU A 266 -5.46 9.08 -16.27
C GLU A 266 -4.31 8.63 -15.36
N ARG A 267 -4.22 9.19 -14.15
CA ARG A 267 -3.13 8.95 -13.21
C ARG A 267 -3.51 7.96 -12.12
N HIS A 268 -2.49 7.26 -11.62
CA HIS A 268 -2.61 6.35 -10.49
C HIS A 268 -2.10 7.05 -9.25
N PHE A 269 -2.93 7.20 -8.23
CA PHE A 269 -2.50 7.74 -6.95
C PHE A 269 -2.91 6.82 -5.81
N VAL A 270 -1.92 6.28 -5.08
CA VAL A 270 -2.10 5.38 -3.92
C VAL A 270 -3.11 4.24 -4.10
N GLY A 271 -3.27 3.74 -5.34
CA GLY A 271 -4.23 2.68 -5.67
C GLY A 271 -5.50 3.13 -6.39
N PHE A 272 -5.79 4.43 -6.40
CA PHE A 272 -7.01 5.02 -6.92
C PHE A 272 -6.76 5.89 -8.16
N SER A 273 -7.84 6.27 -8.81
CA SER A 273 -7.91 7.28 -9.87
C SER A 273 -9.14 8.14 -9.56
N LEU A 274 -9.02 9.46 -9.74
CA LEU A 274 -10.07 10.41 -9.40
C LEU A 274 -10.61 11.07 -10.66
N ARG A 275 -11.91 11.34 -10.70
CA ARG A 275 -12.55 12.04 -11.81
C ARG A 275 -13.56 13.01 -11.27
N CYS A 276 -13.56 14.23 -11.79
CA CYS A 276 -14.64 15.18 -11.54
C CYS A 276 -15.77 14.92 -12.55
N ASN A 277 -17.00 14.78 -12.07
CA ASN A 277 -18.17 14.66 -12.93
C ASN A 277 -18.54 16.05 -13.49
N PRO A 278 -18.54 16.25 -14.83
CA PRO A 278 -18.83 17.54 -15.42
C PRO A 278 -20.24 18.08 -15.15
N GLU A 279 -21.21 17.21 -14.83
CA GLU A 279 -22.62 17.60 -14.68
C GLU A 279 -22.95 18.19 -13.31
N ASP A 280 -22.39 17.62 -12.24
CA ASP A 280 -22.70 17.99 -10.85
C ASP A 280 -21.50 18.54 -10.07
N GLY A 281 -20.30 18.55 -10.69
CA GLY A 281 -19.05 19.00 -10.06
C GLY A 281 -18.54 18.05 -8.96
N THR A 282 -19.16 16.89 -8.77
CA THR A 282 -18.77 15.95 -7.72
C THR A 282 -17.57 15.12 -8.13
N SER A 283 -16.69 14.83 -7.18
CA SER A 283 -15.51 14.00 -7.45
C SER A 283 -15.77 12.53 -7.13
N GLU A 284 -15.63 11.69 -8.15
CA GLU A 284 -15.73 10.25 -8.10
C GLU A 284 -14.34 9.61 -7.90
N VAL A 285 -14.28 8.58 -7.07
CA VAL A 285 -13.05 7.86 -6.76
C VAL A 285 -13.16 6.42 -7.24
N PHE A 286 -12.27 6.04 -8.15
CA PHE A 286 -12.23 4.74 -8.79
C PHE A 286 -11.00 3.94 -8.39
N LEU A 287 -11.09 2.63 -8.63
CA LEU A 287 -9.90 1.80 -8.73
C LEU A 287 -9.10 2.22 -9.95
N SER A 288 -7.82 2.51 -9.75
CA SER A 288 -6.89 2.70 -10.86
C SER A 288 -6.80 1.44 -11.72
N LYS A 289 -6.40 1.60 -12.99
CA LYS A 289 -6.15 0.48 -13.92
C LYS A 289 -5.20 -0.57 -13.31
N ARG A 290 -4.11 -0.10 -12.70
CA ARG A 290 -3.12 -0.95 -12.02
C ARG A 290 -3.72 -1.76 -10.87
N SER A 291 -4.60 -1.16 -10.07
CA SER A 291 -5.28 -1.88 -8.98
C SER A 291 -6.26 -2.92 -9.51
N LYS A 292 -6.99 -2.61 -10.59
CA LYS A 292 -7.88 -3.56 -11.29
C LYS A 292 -7.10 -4.77 -11.83
N GLU A 293 -5.97 -4.53 -12.48
CA GLU A 293 -5.12 -5.61 -13.00
C GLU A 293 -4.53 -6.50 -11.88
N ARG A 294 -4.15 -5.90 -10.75
CA ARG A 294 -3.63 -6.63 -9.58
C ARG A 294 -4.67 -7.55 -8.96
N ILE A 295 -5.90 -7.08 -8.74
CA ILE A 295 -6.97 -7.95 -8.21
C ILE A 295 -7.28 -9.07 -9.19
N ASP A 296 -7.32 -8.78 -10.49
CA ASP A 296 -7.53 -9.79 -11.53
C ASP A 296 -6.45 -10.87 -11.53
N ALA A 297 -5.18 -10.46 -11.45
CA ALA A 297 -4.05 -11.38 -11.35
C ALA A 297 -4.12 -12.23 -10.08
N LYS A 298 -4.44 -11.62 -8.92
CA LYS A 298 -4.55 -12.34 -7.66
C LYS A 298 -5.73 -13.30 -7.63
N ILE A 299 -6.87 -12.92 -8.20
CA ILE A 299 -8.00 -13.84 -8.37
C ILE A 299 -7.58 -15.02 -9.22
N ARG A 300 -6.83 -14.82 -10.32
CA ARG A 300 -6.34 -15.90 -11.18
C ARG A 300 -5.41 -16.85 -10.44
N GLU A 301 -4.51 -16.32 -9.61
CA GLU A 301 -3.60 -17.07 -8.75
C GLU A 301 -4.37 -17.92 -7.73
N LEU A 302 -5.38 -17.35 -7.08
CA LEU A 302 -6.23 -18.03 -6.08
C LEU A 302 -7.24 -19.02 -6.70
N THR A 303 -7.39 -19.00 -8.02
CA THR A 303 -8.29 -19.90 -8.77
C THR A 303 -7.56 -20.54 -9.96
N PRO A 304 -6.46 -21.29 -9.73
CA PRO A 304 -5.64 -21.81 -10.80
C PRO A 304 -6.39 -22.93 -11.54
N ARG A 305 -6.08 -23.10 -12.83
CA ARG A 305 -6.77 -24.08 -13.69
C ARG A 305 -6.65 -25.51 -13.16
N ALA A 306 -5.53 -25.85 -12.52
CA ALA A 306 -5.27 -27.16 -11.91
C ALA A 306 -5.43 -27.09 -10.38
N TRP A 307 -6.62 -26.75 -9.91
CA TRP A 307 -6.88 -26.73 -8.47
C TRP A 307 -7.06 -28.16 -7.92
N GLY A 308 -6.11 -28.60 -7.10
CA GLY A 308 -6.13 -29.93 -6.45
C GLY A 308 -6.94 -29.98 -5.15
N GLN A 309 -7.39 -28.84 -4.63
CA GLN A 309 -8.15 -28.77 -3.38
C GLN A 309 -9.67 -28.67 -3.62
N SER A 310 -10.46 -28.72 -2.54
CA SER A 310 -11.91 -28.60 -2.60
C SER A 310 -12.36 -27.20 -3.05
N LEU A 311 -13.58 -27.09 -3.60
CA LEU A 311 -14.21 -25.80 -3.90
C LEU A 311 -14.32 -24.90 -2.65
N ARG A 312 -14.57 -25.51 -1.49
CA ARG A 312 -14.66 -24.80 -0.21
C ARG A 312 -13.34 -24.13 0.17
N GLY A 313 -12.22 -24.83 -0.02
CA GLY A 313 -10.88 -24.27 0.18
C GLY A 313 -10.60 -23.07 -0.74
N CYS A 314 -10.97 -23.19 -2.02
CA CYS A 314 -10.87 -22.10 -2.99
C CYS A 314 -11.68 -20.86 -2.57
N ILE A 315 -12.94 -21.05 -2.18
CA ILE A 315 -13.81 -19.97 -1.70
C ILE A 315 -13.25 -19.34 -0.43
N SER A 316 -12.74 -20.13 0.52
CA SER A 316 -12.15 -19.63 1.75
C SER A 316 -10.93 -18.75 1.49
N ALA A 317 -10.02 -19.19 0.60
CA ALA A 317 -8.84 -18.41 0.20
C ALA A 317 -9.23 -17.10 -0.51
N LEU A 318 -10.21 -17.15 -1.42
CA LEU A 318 -10.76 -15.96 -2.06
C LEU A 318 -11.36 -14.99 -1.04
N ASN A 319 -12.21 -15.47 -0.14
CA ASN A 319 -12.88 -14.64 0.86
C ASN A 319 -11.87 -13.93 1.79
N GLY A 320 -10.79 -14.61 2.19
CA GLY A 320 -9.74 -14.00 2.99
C GLY A 320 -9.11 -12.79 2.29
N TYR A 321 -8.78 -12.93 1.01
CA TYR A 321 -8.23 -11.85 0.20
C TYR A 321 -9.27 -10.74 -0.09
N LEU A 322 -10.47 -11.11 -0.54
CA LEU A 322 -11.51 -10.15 -0.94
C LEU A 322 -12.00 -9.29 0.22
N ARG A 323 -12.07 -9.82 1.44
CA ARG A 323 -12.40 -9.03 2.63
C ARG A 323 -11.37 -7.95 2.90
N GLY A 324 -10.08 -8.32 2.97
CA GLY A 324 -9.02 -7.34 3.20
C GLY A 324 -8.94 -6.30 2.07
N TRP A 325 -9.13 -6.76 0.83
CA TRP A 325 -9.15 -5.89 -0.34
C TRP A 325 -10.32 -4.89 -0.28
N LEU A 326 -11.54 -5.36 0.05
CA LEU A 326 -12.71 -4.48 0.15
C LEU A 326 -12.59 -3.52 1.34
N ASN A 327 -12.06 -3.97 2.48
CA ASN A 327 -11.85 -3.10 3.65
C ASN A 327 -10.91 -1.92 3.33
N PHE A 328 -9.94 -2.11 2.43
CA PHE A 328 -9.08 -1.02 1.98
C PHE A 328 -9.77 -0.18 0.90
N PHE A 329 -10.12 -0.77 -0.26
CA PHE A 329 -10.61 0.02 -1.38
C PHE A 329 -12.04 0.54 -1.20
N GLY A 330 -12.87 -0.17 -0.43
CA GLY A 330 -14.26 0.17 -0.19
C GLY A 330 -14.42 1.51 0.51
N THR A 331 -13.53 1.88 1.44
CA THR A 331 -13.65 3.11 2.23
C THR A 331 -13.53 4.41 1.43
N SER A 332 -12.78 4.40 0.33
CA SER A 332 -12.56 5.62 -0.47
C SER A 332 -13.28 5.64 -1.81
N CYS A 333 -13.68 4.48 -2.34
CA CYS A 333 -14.43 4.43 -3.58
C CYS A 333 -15.81 5.07 -3.44
N THR A 334 -16.30 5.69 -4.52
CA THR A 334 -17.67 6.22 -4.59
C THR A 334 -18.63 5.21 -5.23
N GLU A 335 -19.94 5.50 -5.25
CA GLU A 335 -20.97 4.62 -5.82
C GLU A 335 -20.65 4.20 -7.28
N ALA A 336 -19.94 5.03 -8.02
CA ALA A 336 -19.47 4.73 -9.37
C ALA A 336 -18.57 3.47 -9.45
N ALA A 337 -17.94 3.06 -8.33
CA ALA A 337 -17.15 1.84 -8.23
C ALA A 337 -18.02 0.57 -8.15
N VAL A 338 -19.30 0.65 -7.77
CA VAL A 338 -20.20 -0.51 -7.59
C VAL A 338 -20.30 -1.36 -8.86
N ARG A 339 -20.37 -0.72 -10.03
CA ARG A 339 -20.35 -1.44 -11.32
C ARG A 339 -19.07 -2.25 -11.52
N THR A 340 -17.93 -1.71 -11.08
CA THR A 340 -16.65 -2.43 -11.15
C THR A 340 -16.64 -3.62 -10.20
N LEU A 341 -17.14 -3.44 -8.97
CA LEU A 341 -17.27 -4.53 -7.98
C LEU A 341 -18.22 -5.64 -8.47
N HIS A 342 -19.35 -5.27 -9.08
CA HIS A 342 -20.29 -6.19 -9.70
C HIS A 342 -19.62 -7.05 -10.78
N ASN A 343 -18.84 -6.41 -11.66
CA ASN A 343 -18.12 -7.09 -12.72
C ASN A 343 -17.05 -8.05 -12.18
N LEU A 344 -16.32 -7.65 -11.12
CA LEU A 344 -15.38 -8.53 -10.42
C LEU A 344 -16.08 -9.74 -9.79
N ASP A 345 -17.19 -9.51 -9.11
CA ASP A 345 -18.04 -10.56 -8.53
C ASP A 345 -18.52 -11.56 -9.61
N ALA A 346 -18.94 -11.06 -10.78
CA ALA A 346 -19.32 -11.89 -11.92
C ALA A 346 -18.13 -12.68 -12.49
N HIS A 347 -16.95 -12.05 -12.57
CA HIS A 347 -15.72 -12.71 -13.02
C HIS A 347 -15.31 -13.84 -12.08
N ILE A 348 -15.32 -13.61 -10.77
CA ILE A 348 -15.01 -14.61 -9.75
C ILE A 348 -15.96 -15.81 -9.87
N ARG A 349 -17.28 -15.57 -9.96
CA ARG A 349 -18.27 -16.64 -10.16
C ARG A 349 -17.99 -17.45 -11.44
N ARG A 350 -17.68 -16.78 -12.56
CA ARG A 350 -17.34 -17.45 -13.82
C ARG A 350 -16.12 -18.35 -13.68
N ARG A 351 -15.09 -17.92 -12.95
CA ARG A 351 -13.89 -18.73 -12.67
C ARG A 351 -14.22 -19.95 -11.81
N LEU A 352 -14.99 -19.77 -10.74
CA LEU A 352 -15.43 -20.89 -9.90
C LEU A 352 -16.29 -21.90 -10.68
N ARG A 353 -17.15 -21.43 -11.60
CA ARG A 353 -17.88 -22.30 -12.53
C ARG A 353 -16.93 -23.11 -13.40
N ALA A 354 -15.93 -22.47 -14.00
CA ALA A 354 -14.95 -23.17 -14.85
C ALA A 354 -14.17 -24.24 -14.05
N LEU A 355 -13.82 -23.97 -12.79
CA LEU A 355 -13.19 -24.95 -11.90
C LEU A 355 -14.11 -26.14 -11.61
N LEU A 356 -15.39 -25.89 -11.31
CA LEU A 356 -16.37 -26.95 -11.08
C LEU A 356 -16.57 -27.82 -12.33
N LEU A 357 -16.73 -27.20 -13.50
CA LEU A 357 -16.85 -27.94 -14.75
C LEU A 357 -15.63 -28.84 -15.01
N ARG A 358 -14.42 -28.37 -14.65
CA ARG A 358 -13.20 -29.17 -14.73
C ARG A 358 -13.19 -30.32 -13.74
N GLN A 359 -13.62 -30.10 -12.50
CA GLN A 359 -13.74 -31.15 -11.48
C GLN A 359 -14.74 -32.24 -11.90
N TRP A 360 -15.76 -31.89 -12.69
CA TRP A 360 -16.73 -32.86 -13.21
C TRP A 360 -16.16 -33.73 -14.36
N LYS A 361 -14.95 -33.41 -14.84
CA LYS A 361 -14.12 -34.13 -15.83
C LYS A 361 -14.81 -34.41 -17.17
N ARG A 362 -15.78 -35.32 -17.21
CA ARG A 362 -16.43 -35.78 -18.46
C ARG A 362 -17.73 -35.02 -18.74
N ARG A 363 -17.98 -34.69 -20.02
CA ARG A 363 -19.19 -33.99 -20.49
C ARG A 363 -20.49 -34.63 -20.01
N ARG A 364 -20.58 -35.97 -20.00
CA ARG A 364 -21.74 -36.71 -19.47
C ARG A 364 -22.06 -36.37 -18.01
N PHE A 365 -21.03 -36.18 -17.17
CA PHE A 365 -21.19 -35.87 -15.75
C PHE A 365 -21.57 -34.41 -15.54
N ILE A 366 -21.07 -33.52 -16.40
CA ILE A 366 -21.50 -32.12 -16.43
C ILE A 366 -23.00 -32.05 -16.67
N VAL A 367 -23.50 -32.67 -17.74
CA VAL A 367 -24.94 -32.66 -18.05
C VAL A 367 -25.78 -33.24 -16.90
N ARG A 368 -25.42 -34.43 -16.40
CA ARG A 368 -26.14 -35.08 -15.30
C ARG A 368 -26.20 -34.21 -14.04
N ARG A 369 -25.11 -33.54 -13.68
CA ARG A 369 -25.08 -32.63 -12.52
C ARG A 369 -25.92 -31.39 -12.76
N LEU A 370 -25.84 -30.78 -13.94
CA LEU A 370 -26.68 -29.61 -14.28
C LEU A 370 -28.18 -29.94 -14.19
N ILE A 371 -28.60 -31.10 -14.72
CA ILE A 371 -30.00 -31.56 -14.64
C ILE A 371 -30.43 -31.75 -13.18
N ARG A 372 -29.59 -32.40 -12.36
CA ARG A 372 -29.85 -32.57 -10.92
C ARG A 372 -29.97 -31.23 -10.18
N MET A 373 -29.32 -30.19 -10.70
CA MET A 373 -29.36 -28.83 -10.15
C MET A 373 -30.48 -27.97 -10.78
N GLY A 374 -31.42 -28.57 -11.52
CA GLY A 374 -32.60 -27.90 -12.05
C GLY A 374 -32.47 -27.36 -13.48
N ALA A 375 -31.38 -27.65 -14.20
CA ALA A 375 -31.27 -27.26 -15.61
C ALA A 375 -32.16 -28.13 -16.51
N ARG A 376 -32.85 -27.52 -17.48
CA ARG A 376 -33.68 -28.25 -18.47
C ARG A 376 -32.82 -29.23 -19.28
N ALA A 377 -33.19 -30.50 -19.27
CA ALA A 377 -32.39 -31.59 -19.83
C ALA A 377 -32.02 -31.39 -21.31
N THR A 378 -32.99 -31.01 -22.16
CA THR A 378 -32.77 -30.76 -23.59
C THR A 378 -31.70 -29.70 -23.84
N LYS A 379 -31.79 -28.55 -23.16
CA LYS A 379 -30.81 -27.46 -23.26
C LYS A 379 -29.44 -27.85 -22.71
N ALA A 380 -29.39 -28.61 -21.62
CA ALA A 380 -28.12 -29.05 -21.03
C ALA A 380 -27.35 -29.98 -21.98
N TRP A 381 -28.02 -30.95 -22.59
CA TRP A 381 -27.42 -31.82 -23.61
C TRP A 381 -26.97 -31.04 -24.84
N GLN A 382 -27.86 -30.22 -25.41
CA GLN A 382 -27.58 -29.43 -26.61
C GLN A 382 -26.35 -28.52 -26.43
N ILE A 383 -26.22 -27.84 -25.30
CA ILE A 383 -25.14 -26.86 -25.10
C ILE A 383 -23.80 -27.53 -24.75
N VAL A 384 -23.81 -28.58 -23.93
CA VAL A 384 -22.56 -29.25 -23.51
C VAL A 384 -21.96 -30.07 -24.65
N TYR A 385 -22.79 -30.63 -25.52
CA TYR A 385 -22.35 -31.39 -26.70
C TYR A 385 -22.35 -30.57 -28.00
N GLY A 386 -23.03 -29.42 -28.03
CA GLY A 386 -23.05 -28.48 -29.13
C GLY A 386 -21.70 -27.78 -29.32
N GLY A 387 -20.80 -28.46 -30.02
CA GLY A 387 -19.49 -27.97 -30.45
C GLY A 387 -18.31 -28.32 -29.53
N ARG A 388 -17.12 -27.90 -29.95
CA ARG A 388 -15.86 -28.01 -29.20
C ARG A 388 -15.63 -26.79 -28.30
N LYS A 389 -16.58 -26.48 -27.41
CA LYS A 389 -16.42 -25.39 -26.45
C LYS A 389 -15.40 -25.74 -25.36
N SER A 390 -14.52 -24.79 -25.04
CA SER A 390 -13.65 -24.88 -23.87
C SER A 390 -14.46 -24.80 -22.58
N LEU A 391 -13.91 -25.28 -21.45
CA LEU A 391 -14.59 -25.17 -20.14
C LEU A 391 -14.86 -23.72 -19.75
N TRP A 392 -13.98 -22.79 -20.16
CA TRP A 392 -14.19 -21.35 -19.95
C TRP A 392 -15.37 -20.81 -20.75
N ALA A 393 -15.54 -21.24 -22.01
CA ALA A 393 -16.70 -20.87 -22.81
C ALA A 393 -18.00 -21.48 -22.26
N LEU A 394 -17.94 -22.74 -21.81
CA LEU A 394 -19.09 -23.41 -21.17
C LEU A 394 -19.51 -22.75 -19.86
N SER A 395 -18.56 -22.20 -19.09
CA SER A 395 -18.82 -21.59 -17.77
C SER A 395 -19.78 -20.39 -17.79
N HIS A 396 -20.07 -19.83 -18.96
CA HIS A 396 -20.98 -18.70 -19.14
C HIS A 396 -22.18 -19.04 -20.05
N CYS A 397 -22.36 -20.31 -20.40
CA CYS A 397 -23.53 -20.73 -21.15
C CYS A 397 -24.75 -20.84 -20.24
N SER A 398 -25.94 -20.55 -20.77
CA SER A 398 -27.19 -20.46 -20.01
C SER A 398 -27.49 -21.65 -19.06
N PRO A 399 -27.31 -22.93 -19.44
CA PRO A 399 -27.58 -24.05 -18.53
C PRO A 399 -26.62 -24.10 -17.33
N VAL A 400 -25.38 -23.65 -17.52
CA VAL A 400 -24.35 -23.64 -16.46
C VAL A 400 -24.54 -22.44 -15.56
N ASP A 401 -24.77 -21.25 -16.13
CA ASP A 401 -24.92 -20.01 -15.38
C ASP A 401 -26.18 -20.04 -14.50
N ARG A 402 -27.29 -20.60 -14.98
CA ARG A 402 -28.52 -20.79 -14.18
C ARG A 402 -28.35 -21.82 -13.06
N ALA A 403 -27.65 -22.93 -13.31
CA ALA A 403 -27.45 -23.96 -12.29
C ALA A 403 -26.43 -23.53 -11.22
N LEU A 404 -25.42 -22.75 -11.62
CA LEU A 404 -24.35 -22.24 -10.78
C LEU A 404 -24.44 -20.71 -10.69
N ASP A 405 -25.59 -20.25 -10.23
CA ASP A 405 -25.98 -18.85 -10.15
C ASP A 405 -25.38 -18.13 -8.91
N LYS A 406 -25.80 -16.89 -8.67
CA LYS A 406 -25.40 -16.11 -7.49
C LYS A 406 -25.80 -16.82 -6.19
N ALA A 407 -27.01 -17.37 -6.14
CA ALA A 407 -27.54 -18.04 -4.95
C ALA A 407 -26.75 -19.31 -4.60
N TYR A 408 -26.34 -20.10 -5.61
CA TYR A 408 -25.54 -21.31 -5.44
C TYR A 408 -24.21 -21.03 -4.71
N PHE A 409 -23.52 -19.96 -5.10
CA PHE A 409 -22.24 -19.58 -4.49
C PHE A 409 -22.43 -18.85 -3.17
N ALA A 410 -23.47 -18.02 -3.02
CA ALA A 410 -23.81 -17.38 -1.75
C ALA A 410 -24.09 -18.41 -0.65
N LYS A 411 -24.87 -19.46 -0.95
CA LYS A 411 -25.11 -20.60 -0.02
C LYS A 411 -23.83 -21.34 0.39
N ARG A 412 -22.75 -21.21 -0.38
CA ARG A 412 -21.44 -21.80 -0.09
C ARG A 412 -20.48 -20.81 0.58
N GLY A 413 -21.01 -19.64 0.98
CA GLY A 413 -20.28 -18.61 1.68
C GLY A 413 -19.38 -17.77 0.79
N LEU A 414 -19.57 -17.70 -0.53
CA LEU A 414 -18.80 -16.80 -1.37
C LEU A 414 -19.07 -15.34 -0.99
N PHE A 415 -18.00 -14.60 -0.69
CA PHE A 415 -18.06 -13.18 -0.40
C PHE A 415 -18.43 -12.38 -1.66
N SER A 416 -19.46 -11.55 -1.58
CA SER A 416 -19.88 -10.65 -2.66
C SER A 416 -19.37 -9.25 -2.37
N LEU A 417 -18.44 -8.76 -3.20
CA LEU A 417 -17.88 -7.42 -3.09
C LEU A 417 -18.96 -6.36 -3.17
N GLU A 418 -19.88 -6.49 -4.13
CA GLU A 418 -20.94 -5.50 -4.36
C GLU A 418 -21.89 -5.40 -3.15
N HIS A 419 -22.38 -6.54 -2.65
CA HIS A 419 -23.29 -6.57 -1.51
C HIS A 419 -22.63 -5.99 -0.27
N GLN A 420 -21.40 -6.41 0.02
CA GLN A 420 -20.68 -5.99 1.22
C GLN A 420 -20.30 -4.51 1.15
N TYR A 421 -19.96 -3.99 -0.04
CA TYR A 421 -19.76 -2.57 -0.25
C TYR A 421 -21.02 -1.76 0.06
N ARG A 422 -22.18 -2.18 -0.46
CA ARG A 422 -23.46 -1.50 -0.21
C ARG A 422 -23.85 -1.52 1.27
N GLU A 423 -23.60 -2.63 1.96
CA GLU A 423 -23.83 -2.72 3.41
C GLU A 423 -22.91 -1.77 4.19
N LEU A 424 -21.63 -1.65 3.80
CA LEU A 424 -20.70 -0.70 4.42
C LEU A 424 -21.09 0.78 4.23
N HIS A 425 -21.74 1.10 3.10
CA HIS A 425 -22.13 2.47 2.73
C HIS A 425 -23.64 2.73 2.90
N ARG A 426 -24.33 1.84 3.61
CA ARG A 426 -25.75 2.01 3.88
C ARG A 426 -25.92 3.17 4.85
N VAL A 427 -26.37 4.32 4.32
CA VAL A 427 -26.80 5.45 5.15
C VAL A 427 -28.02 4.99 5.94
N VAL A 428 -27.84 4.75 7.23
CA VAL A 428 -28.95 4.61 8.17
C VAL A 428 -29.46 6.03 8.40
N ALA A 429 -30.53 6.42 7.70
CA ALA A 429 -31.22 7.65 8.04
C ALA A 429 -31.63 7.55 9.53
N PRO A 430 -31.31 8.54 10.38
CA PRO A 430 -31.87 8.57 11.73
C PRO A 430 -33.39 8.48 11.59
N ALA A 431 -34.02 7.60 12.37
CA ALA A 431 -35.46 7.47 12.37
C ALA A 431 -36.07 8.87 12.49
N GLN A 432 -36.88 9.29 11.51
CA GLN A 432 -37.64 10.51 11.61
C GLN A 432 -38.40 10.44 12.93
N LEU A 433 -38.03 11.29 13.89
CA LEU A 433 -38.83 11.54 15.08
C LEU A 433 -40.15 12.10 14.55
N THR A 434 -41.17 11.23 14.44
CA THR A 434 -42.55 11.64 14.29
C THR A 434 -42.88 12.46 15.53
N LEU A 435 -42.87 13.79 15.39
CA LEU A 435 -43.50 14.68 16.35
C LEU A 435 -44.96 14.26 16.44
N ALA A 436 -45.33 13.66 17.56
CA ALA A 436 -46.73 13.52 17.93
C ALA A 436 -47.27 14.94 18.08
N LEU A 437 -48.15 15.33 17.16
CA LEU A 437 -49.02 16.49 17.36
C LEU A 437 -50.06 16.04 18.39
N GLU A 438 -49.86 16.46 19.65
CA GLU A 438 -50.92 16.48 20.67
C GLU A 438 -51.75 17.75 20.54
#